data_AF-A0A9P9IJ41-F1
#
_entry.id   AF-A0A9P9IJ41-F1
#
_cell.length_a   1.000
_cell.length_b   1.000
_cell.length_c   1.000
_cell.angle_alpha   90.00
_cell.angle_beta   90.00
_cell.angle_gamma   90.00
#
_symmetry.space_group_name_H-M   'P 1'
#
loop_
_entity.id
_entity.type
_entity.pdbx_description
1 polymer ?
#
loop_
_entity_poly.entity_id
_entity_poly.type
_entity_poly.pdbx_seq_one_letter_code
_entity_poly.pdbx_strand_id
1 'polypeptide(L)'
;MENERGELVDLYVPRKCSATGRIIKAKDHASVQISIAKVDDNGRYTGENQVYALSGFVRAMGEGDDSLNRLAQRDGYLKGVWSGSR
;
A
#
# COMPACT_ATOMS: atom_id res chain seq x y z
N MET A 1 4.04 14.24 -15.24
CA MET A 1 4.43 14.64 -16.60
C MET A 1 4.96 16.05 -16.50
N GLU A 2 6.14 16.28 -17.08
CA GLU A 2 6.78 17.60 -17.10
C GLU A 2 6.70 18.18 -18.51
N ASN A 3 6.59 19.51 -18.63
CA ASN A 3 6.74 20.19 -19.91
C ASN A 3 8.23 20.38 -20.26
N GLU A 4 8.52 20.98 -21.43
CA GLU A 4 9.89 21.27 -21.88
C GLU A 4 10.68 22.22 -20.97
N ARG A 5 9.99 22.92 -20.05
CA ARG A 5 10.59 23.82 -19.05
C ARG A 5 10.82 23.14 -17.69
N GLY A 6 10.50 21.84 -17.57
CA GLY A 6 10.63 21.07 -16.33
C GLY A 6 9.51 21.30 -15.32
N GLU A 7 8.39 21.90 -15.74
CA GLU A 7 7.26 22.18 -14.84
C GLU A 7 6.27 21.01 -14.85
N LEU A 8 5.82 20.58 -13.66
CA LEU A 8 4.79 19.55 -13.51
C LEU A 8 3.44 20.07 -14.01
N VAL A 9 2.94 19.50 -15.11
CA VAL A 9 1.67 19.94 -15.73
C VAL A 9 0.44 19.16 -15.24
N ASP A 10 0.65 18.07 -14.51
CA ASP A 10 -0.44 17.23 -14.00
C ASP A 10 -1.10 17.85 -12.77
N LEU A 11 -2.43 17.76 -12.69
CA LEU A 11 -3.20 18.24 -11.54
C LEU A 11 -2.81 17.53 -10.22
N TYR A 12 -2.46 16.25 -10.30
CA TYR A 12 -1.97 15.46 -9.18
C TYR A 12 -1.27 14.19 -9.70
N VAL A 13 -0.38 13.64 -8.88
CA VAL A 13 0.20 12.30 -9.11
C VAL A 13 -0.63 11.28 -8.34
N PRO A 14 -1.30 10.31 -9.01
CA PRO A 14 -2.21 9.39 -8.35
C PRO A 14 -1.47 8.35 -7.49
N ARG A 15 -2.19 7.81 -6.50
CA ARG A 15 -1.70 6.70 -5.67
C ARG A 15 -1.58 5.42 -6.50
N LYS A 16 -0.62 4.57 -6.13
CA LYS A 16 -0.46 3.22 -6.69
C LYS A 16 -0.79 2.18 -5.64
N CYS A 17 -1.39 1.07 -6.07
CA CYS A 17 -1.63 -0.09 -5.24
C CYS A 17 -0.29 -0.71 -4.84
N SER A 18 -0.05 -0.84 -3.54
CA SER A 18 1.18 -1.41 -2.97
C SER A 18 1.41 -2.86 -3.41
N ALA A 19 0.33 -3.60 -3.68
CA ALA A 19 0.41 -5.01 -4.05
C ALA A 19 0.77 -5.23 -5.54
N THR A 20 0.23 -4.39 -6.44
CA THR A 20 0.27 -4.62 -7.90
C THR A 20 0.92 -3.51 -8.72
N GLY A 21 1.24 -2.37 -8.11
CA GLY A 21 1.75 -1.18 -8.80
C GLY A 21 0.72 -0.46 -9.68
N ARG A 22 -0.51 -0.98 -9.80
CA ARG A 22 -1.59 -0.36 -10.58
C ARG A 22 -2.03 0.97 -9.98
N ILE A 23 -2.34 1.94 -10.83
CA ILE A 23 -2.89 3.23 -10.42
C ILE A 23 -4.27 3.03 -9.78
N ILE A 24 -4.48 3.66 -8.62
CA ILE A 24 -5.79 3.76 -7.97
C ILE A 24 -6.51 4.98 -8.54
N LYS A 25 -7.62 4.74 -9.24
CA LYS A 25 -8.42 5.81 -9.86
C LYS A 25 -9.12 6.64 -8.80
N ALA A 26 -9.37 7.92 -9.08
CA ALA A 26 -10.06 8.83 -8.15
C ALA A 26 -11.48 8.37 -7.77
N LYS A 27 -12.20 7.68 -8.67
CA LYS A 27 -13.55 7.12 -8.41
C LYS A 27 -13.54 5.65 -7.97
N ASP A 28 -12.37 5.08 -7.63
CA ASP A 28 -12.31 3.73 -7.06
C ASP A 28 -12.66 3.76 -5.56
N HIS A 29 -13.97 3.68 -5.26
CA HIS A 29 -14.51 3.66 -3.90
C HIS A 29 -14.33 2.31 -3.20
N ALA A 30 -13.88 1.27 -3.91
CA ALA A 30 -13.54 -0.02 -3.33
C ALA A 30 -12.07 -0.06 -2.88
N SER A 31 -11.23 0.90 -3.26
CA SER A 31 -9.86 0.99 -2.77
C SER A 31 -9.81 1.39 -1.29
N VAL A 32 -8.80 0.90 -0.57
CA VAL A 32 -8.56 1.24 0.84
C VAL A 32 -7.11 1.64 1.05
N GLN A 33 -6.91 2.43 2.10
CA GLN A 33 -5.61 2.75 2.63
C GLN A 33 -5.56 2.26 4.07
N ILE A 34 -4.67 1.30 4.33
CA ILE A 34 -4.50 0.67 5.64
C ILE A 34 -3.28 1.32 6.29
N SER A 35 -3.47 1.92 7.46
CA SER A 35 -2.42 2.53 8.26
C SER A 35 -2.07 1.60 9.42
N ILE A 36 -0.84 1.10 9.44
CA ILE A 36 -0.30 0.26 10.50
C ILE A 36 0.58 1.13 11.40
N ALA A 37 0.24 1.19 12.68
CA ALA A 37 0.98 1.93 13.68
C ALA A 37 2.40 1.37 13.86
N LYS A 38 3.42 2.22 13.76
CA LYS A 38 4.78 1.87 14.19
C LYS A 38 4.85 1.91 15.71
N VAL A 39 5.52 0.93 16.29
CA VAL A 39 5.71 0.82 17.74
C VAL A 39 7.19 0.96 18.10
N ASP A 40 7.46 1.57 19.25
CA ASP A 40 8.80 1.61 19.84
C ASP A 40 9.13 0.31 20.59
N ASP A 41 10.33 0.24 21.17
CA ASP A 41 10.79 -0.92 21.93
C ASP A 41 9.95 -1.21 23.19
N ASN A 42 9.17 -0.23 23.66
CA ASN A 42 8.24 -0.38 24.78
C ASN A 42 6.84 -0.79 24.32
N GLY A 43 6.65 -1.07 23.03
CA GLY A 43 5.35 -1.41 22.43
C GLY A 43 4.39 -0.23 22.32
N ARG A 44 4.88 1.01 22.42
CA ARG A 44 4.05 2.22 22.35
C ARG A 44 4.02 2.78 20.94
N TYR A 45 2.87 3.30 20.54
CA TYR A 45 2.71 3.98 19.27
C TYR A 45 3.64 5.20 19.17
N THR A 46 4.38 5.30 18.07
CA THR A 46 5.37 6.38 17.86
C THR A 46 4.77 7.65 17.24
N GLY A 47 3.51 7.64 16.83
CA GLY A 47 2.90 8.72 16.04
C GLY A 47 3.06 8.55 14.53
N GLU A 48 3.85 7.57 14.08
CA GLU A 48 4.06 7.28 12.66
C GLU A 48 3.35 6.00 12.21
N ASN A 49 2.90 5.97 10.96
CA ASN A 49 2.25 4.80 10.37
C ASN A 49 3.00 4.32 9.14
N GLN A 50 3.11 3.01 8.98
CA GLN A 50 3.34 2.39 7.68
C GLN A 50 2.01 2.30 6.95
N VAL A 51 1.97 2.74 5.69
CA VAL A 51 0.72 2.83 4.93
C VAL A 51 0.76 1.92 3.71
N TYR A 52 -0.28 1.09 3.55
CA TYR A 52 -0.49 0.25 2.37
C TYR A 52 -1.77 0.67 1.65
N ALA A 53 -1.68 0.88 0.34
CA ALA A 53 -2.83 1.17 -0.50
C ALA A 53 -3.21 -0.09 -1.29
N LEU A 54 -4.42 -0.60 -1.12
CA LEU A 54 -4.94 -1.73 -1.87
C LEU A 54 -6.04 -1.24 -2.81
N SER A 55 -5.91 -1.53 -4.10
CA SER A 55 -6.92 -1.18 -5.10
C SER A 55 -8.18 -2.03 -4.93
N GLY A 56 -9.33 -1.50 -5.36
CA GLY A 56 -10.60 -2.23 -5.33
C GLY A 56 -10.53 -3.55 -6.08
N PHE A 57 -9.74 -3.61 -7.16
CA PHE A 57 -9.51 -4.83 -7.95
C PHE A 57 -8.94 -5.99 -7.11
N VAL A 58 -7.88 -5.74 -6.32
CA VAL A 58 -7.25 -6.80 -5.50
C VAL A 58 -8.23 -7.30 -4.43
N ARG A 59 -9.00 -6.37 -3.84
CA ARG A 59 -10.01 -6.71 -2.82
C ARG A 59 -11.18 -7.50 -3.40
N ALA A 60 -11.63 -7.17 -4.61
CA ALA A 60 -12.72 -7.88 -5.27
C ALA A 60 -12.37 -9.32 -5.64
N MET A 61 -11.08 -9.62 -5.89
CA MET A 61 -10.61 -10.99 -6.16
C MET A 61 -10.35 -11.81 -4.89
N GLY A 62 -10.50 -11.24 -3.69
CA GLY A 62 -10.16 -11.93 -2.43
C GLY A 62 -8.66 -11.98 -2.12
N GLU A 63 -7.80 -11.44 -3.00
CA GLU A 63 -6.34 -11.44 -2.85
C GLU A 63 -5.82 -10.35 -1.88
N GLY A 64 -6.72 -9.67 -1.17
CA GLY A 64 -6.39 -8.59 -0.24
C GLY A 64 -5.57 -9.05 0.96
N ASP A 65 -5.95 -10.19 1.55
CA ASP A 65 -5.29 -10.76 2.73
C ASP A 65 -3.88 -11.27 2.42
N ASP A 66 -3.74 -12.14 1.41
CA ASP A 66 -2.44 -12.66 0.95
C ASP A 66 -1.48 -11.51 0.58
N SER A 67 -1.99 -10.50 -0.14
CA SER A 67 -1.21 -9.32 -0.50
C SER A 67 -0.71 -8.55 0.73
N LEU A 68 -1.54 -8.37 1.75
CA LEU A 68 -1.14 -7.65 2.96
C LEU A 68 -0.12 -8.46 3.76
N ASN A 69 -0.33 -9.77 3.92
CA ASN A 69 0.60 -10.66 4.63
C ASN A 69 1.98 -10.66 3.96
N ARG A 70 2.03 -10.75 2.62
CA ARG A 70 3.27 -10.66 1.86
C ARG A 70 3.97 -9.31 2.03
N LEU A 71 3.23 -8.20 1.94
CA LEU A 71 3.79 -6.85 2.07
C LEU A 71 4.31 -6.58 3.49
N ALA A 72 3.52 -6.90 4.50
CA ALA A 72 3.89 -6.70 5.90
C ALA A 72 5.06 -7.60 6.32
N GLN A 73 5.13 -8.85 5.83
CA GLN A 73 6.28 -9.71 6.06
C GLN A 73 7.55 -9.19 5.36
N ARG A 74 7.44 -8.74 4.11
CA ARG A 74 8.57 -8.14 3.38
C ARG A 74 9.13 -6.91 4.10
N ASP A 75 8.25 -6.09 4.65
CA ASP A 75 8.63 -4.86 5.35
C ASP A 75 9.01 -5.11 6.82
N GLY A 76 9.03 -6.37 7.27
CA GLY A 76 9.56 -6.78 8.57
C GLY A 76 8.56 -6.78 9.74
N TYR A 77 7.28 -6.50 9.49
CA TYR A 77 6.24 -6.47 10.52
C TYR A 77 5.68 -7.85 10.88
N LEU A 78 5.79 -8.82 9.97
CA LEU A 78 5.36 -10.21 10.19
C LEU A 78 6.53 -11.16 9.95
N LYS A 79 6.53 -12.31 10.64
CA LYS A 79 7.55 -13.35 10.49
C LYS A 79 6.90 -14.73 10.35
N GLY A 80 7.17 -15.40 9.23
CA GLY A 80 6.75 -16.78 8.99
C GLY A 80 5.27 -16.98 8.68
N VAL A 81 4.55 -15.91 8.30
CA VAL A 81 3.12 -15.94 7.99
C VAL A 81 2.87 -16.23 6.50
N TRP A 82 3.74 -15.74 5.61
CA TRP A 82 3.61 -15.88 4.17
C TRP A 82 4.77 -16.68 3.56
N SER A 83 4.47 -17.53 2.56
CA SER A 83 5.44 -18.30 1.77
C SER A 83 5.19 -18.06 0.28
N GLY A 84 6.28 -17.85 -0.49
CA GLY A 84 6.21 -17.76 -1.95
C GLY A 84 6.13 -19.11 -2.65
N SER A 85 6.45 -20.19 -1.95
CA SER A 85 6.22 -21.56 -2.40
C SER A 85 4.82 -21.97 -1.97
N ARG A 86 3.94 -22.21 -2.95
CA ARG A 86 2.66 -22.90 -2.77
C ARG A 86 2.80 -24.36 -3.17
#